data_AF-A0A949HPX8-F1
#
_entry.id   AF-A0A949HPX8-F1
#
_cell.length_a   1.000
_cell.length_b   1.000
_cell.length_c   1.000
_cell.angle_alpha   90.00
_cell.angle_beta   90.00
_cell.angle_gamma   90.00
#
_symmetry.space_group_name_H-M   'P 1'
#
loop_
_entity.id
_entity.type
_entity.pdbx_description
1 polymer ?
#
loop_
_entity_poly.entity_id
_entity_poly.type
_entity_poly.pdbx_seq_one_letter_code
_entity_poly.pdbx_strand_id
1 'polypeptide(L)'
;RSTQKAIGDLKEAIAIGGNVLPPDLSTVTMLNGKPVSKTEATSIDDALKMLEDDKKTQGEEQLVPDKIIFSKDPARKKDELNRFSRLLRSKDWKARRIASKVLGRSDDLDMVPELIYALSDRDSVVNRNAETSLRLISRKLDKYHIPKEGGVTEQDRIKAQREWKTWFLELRPDYIFVE
;
A
#
# COMPACT_ATOMS: atom_id res chain seq x y z
N ARG A 1 -0.95 30.54 35.99
CA ARG A 1 -0.62 31.40 34.84
C ARG A 1 0.86 31.73 34.94
N SER A 2 1.72 31.07 34.18
CA SER A 2 3.14 31.41 34.07
C SER A 2 3.48 31.50 32.59
N THR A 3 4.16 32.58 32.25
CA THR A 3 4.28 33.20 30.92
C THR A 3 5.38 32.56 30.06
N GLN A 4 5.07 32.45 28.77
CA GLN A 4 5.96 32.12 27.67
C GLN A 4 7.18 33.05 27.60
N LYS A 5 8.37 32.50 27.35
CA LYS A 5 9.31 32.90 26.29
C LYS A 5 10.66 32.20 26.45
N ALA A 6 11.03 31.43 25.43
CA ALA A 6 12.41 31.35 24.96
C ALA A 6 12.35 30.99 23.47
N ILE A 7 12.24 32.02 22.63
CA ILE A 7 12.55 31.94 21.20
C ILE A 7 14.07 31.96 21.13
N GLY A 8 14.67 30.80 20.91
CA GLY A 8 16.07 30.68 20.54
C GLY A 8 16.18 30.77 19.03
N ASP A 9 16.68 31.90 18.54
CA ASP A 9 17.25 32.02 17.20
C ASP A 9 18.38 31.01 17.07
N LEU A 10 18.14 29.92 16.35
CA LEU A 10 19.17 28.99 15.89
C LEU A 10 19.28 29.14 14.37
N LYS A 11 19.84 30.29 13.95
CA LYS A 11 20.54 30.39 12.68
C LYS A 11 21.86 29.68 12.83
N GLU A 12 21.89 28.42 12.42
CA GLU A 12 23.04 27.75 11.77
C GLU A 12 22.67 26.28 11.55
N ALA A 13 21.96 26.02 10.45
CA ALA A 13 21.80 24.67 9.92
C ALA A 13 23.13 24.24 9.28
N ILE A 14 24.03 23.66 10.08
CA ILE A 14 25.20 22.98 9.55
C ILE A 14 24.71 21.68 8.89
N ALA A 15 24.57 21.74 7.58
CA ALA A 15 24.28 20.60 6.72
C ALA A 15 25.56 19.76 6.54
N ILE A 16 25.65 18.62 7.22
CA ILE A 16 26.63 17.59 6.83
C ILE A 16 26.02 16.86 5.62
N GLY A 17 26.39 17.27 4.40
CA GLY A 17 26.07 16.53 3.18
C GLY A 17 25.20 17.24 2.13
N GLY A 18 24.98 18.55 2.22
CA GLY A 18 24.46 19.34 1.09
C GLY A 18 22.93 19.33 0.86
N ASN A 19 22.13 18.71 1.74
CA ASN A 19 20.68 18.81 1.70
C ASN A 19 20.19 19.85 2.72
N VAL A 20 19.49 20.89 2.24
CA VAL A 20 18.86 21.91 3.08
C VAL A 20 17.63 21.31 3.76
N LEU A 21 17.59 21.35 5.10
CA LEU A 21 16.42 20.90 5.86
C LEU A 21 15.29 21.92 5.73
N PRO A 22 14.04 21.48 5.53
CA PRO A 22 12.89 22.38 5.50
C PRO A 22 12.69 23.06 6.87
N PRO A 23 12.13 24.28 6.90
CA PRO A 23 11.99 25.08 8.12
C PRO A 23 11.02 24.48 9.15
N ASP A 24 10.18 23.50 8.75
CA ASP A 24 9.26 22.78 9.63
C ASP A 24 9.65 21.30 9.76
N LEU A 25 10.26 20.96 10.89
CA LEU A 25 10.71 19.60 11.22
C LEU A 25 9.57 18.67 11.66
N SER A 26 8.36 19.18 11.94
CA SER A 26 7.19 18.32 12.24
C SER A 26 6.78 17.46 11.03
N THR A 27 7.17 17.94 9.85
CA THR A 27 7.03 17.28 8.56
C THR A 27 8.22 16.42 8.18
N VAL A 28 9.25 16.23 9.00
CA VAL A 28 10.42 15.41 8.62
C VAL A 28 10.38 14.07 9.36
N THR A 29 10.49 12.97 8.62
CA THR A 29 10.69 11.62 9.15
C THR A 29 12.07 11.12 8.77
N MET A 30 12.69 10.34 9.65
CA MET A 30 13.98 9.71 9.40
C MET A 30 13.79 8.36 8.73
N LEU A 31 14.27 8.22 7.50
CA LEU A 31 14.20 6.96 6.75
C LEU A 31 15.62 6.50 6.39
N ASN A 32 16.06 5.36 6.93
CA ASN A 32 17.40 4.81 6.73
C ASN A 32 18.54 5.82 7.01
N GLY A 33 18.36 6.68 8.02
CA GLY A 33 19.34 7.71 8.40
C GLY A 33 19.34 8.96 7.51
N LYS A 34 18.43 9.05 6.52
CA LYS A 34 18.21 10.26 5.72
C LYS A 34 16.92 10.97 6.16
N PRO A 35 16.95 12.31 6.32
CA PRO A 35 15.74 13.08 6.55
C PRO A 35 14.91 13.12 5.26
N VAL A 36 13.66 12.66 5.33
CA VAL A 36 12.69 12.71 4.24
C VAL A 36 11.49 13.53 4.72
N SER A 37 10.99 14.42 3.88
CA SER A 37 9.78 15.19 4.19
C SER A 37 8.52 14.32 4.04
N LYS A 38 7.66 14.29 5.06
CA LYS A 38 6.29 13.76 5.07
C LYS A 38 5.40 14.38 3.99
N THR A 39 5.71 15.61 3.55
CA THR A 39 4.98 16.32 2.50
C THR A 39 5.61 16.16 1.12
N GLU A 40 6.85 15.69 1.02
CA GLU A 40 7.38 15.16 -0.23
C GLU A 40 6.89 13.73 -0.34
N ALA A 41 5.85 13.51 -1.14
CA ALA A 41 5.44 12.16 -1.49
C ALA A 41 6.69 11.39 -1.93
N THR A 42 7.11 10.38 -1.15
CA THR A 42 7.99 9.33 -1.65
C THR A 42 7.38 8.92 -2.97
N SER A 43 8.11 9.14 -4.07
CA SER A 43 7.59 8.77 -5.39
C SER A 43 7.17 7.31 -5.33
N ILE A 44 6.14 6.91 -6.07
CA ILE A 44 5.71 5.51 -6.05
C ILE A 44 6.89 4.58 -6.32
N ASP A 45 7.81 4.99 -7.20
CA ASP A 45 9.03 4.28 -7.49
C ASP A 45 9.96 4.11 -6.28
N ASP A 46 10.13 5.14 -5.46
CA ASP A 46 10.95 5.06 -4.26
C ASP A 46 10.26 4.20 -3.19
N ALA A 47 8.94 4.31 -3.05
CA ALA A 47 8.17 3.46 -2.15
C ALA A 47 8.26 1.99 -2.57
N LEU A 48 8.16 1.71 -3.87
CA LEU A 48 8.33 0.37 -4.43
C LEU A 48 9.73 -0.16 -4.16
N LYS A 49 10.79 0.61 -4.45
CA LYS A 49 12.18 0.18 -4.18
C LYS A 49 12.37 -0.19 -2.71
N MET A 50 11.83 0.63 -1.80
CA MET A 50 11.93 0.38 -0.36
C MET A 50 11.20 -0.89 0.09
N LEU A 51 10.09 -1.23 -0.57
CA LEU A 51 9.31 -2.43 -0.26
C LEU A 51 9.86 -3.70 -0.93
N GLU A 52 10.55 -3.53 -2.06
CA GLU A 52 11.26 -4.60 -2.76
C GLU A 52 12.59 -4.95 -2.07
N ASP A 53 13.21 -3.97 -1.41
CA ASP A 53 14.38 -4.19 -0.57
C ASP A 53 13.96 -4.96 0.70
N ASP A 54 14.12 -6.29 0.67
CA ASP A 54 13.84 -7.28 1.73
C ASP A 54 14.46 -6.99 3.13
N LYS A 55 15.15 -5.86 3.31
CA LYS A 55 15.61 -5.38 4.61
C LYS A 55 14.39 -5.02 5.44
N LYS A 56 14.06 -5.91 6.40
CA LYS A 56 13.02 -5.72 7.44
C LYS A 56 12.85 -4.23 7.74
N THR A 57 11.79 -3.62 7.22
CA THR A 57 11.49 -2.22 7.48
C THR A 57 11.09 -2.13 8.94
N GLN A 58 12.07 -1.86 9.80
CA GLN A 58 11.82 -1.62 11.22
C GLN A 58 11.07 -0.29 11.32
N GLY A 59 10.01 -0.26 12.11
CA GLY A 59 9.48 1.00 12.62
C GLY A 59 8.10 1.42 12.13
N GLU A 60 7.83 1.54 10.83
CA GLU A 60 6.73 2.45 10.44
C GLU A 60 5.68 1.82 9.54
N GLU A 61 4.43 1.69 10.04
CA GLU A 61 3.22 1.43 9.23
C GLU A 61 2.89 2.63 8.30
N GLN A 62 3.57 3.76 8.49
CA GLN A 62 3.34 5.04 7.82
C GLN A 62 4.11 5.21 6.50
N LEU A 63 4.66 4.11 5.95
CA LEU A 63 5.48 4.11 4.73
C LEU A 63 4.68 4.27 3.43
N VAL A 64 3.35 4.26 3.51
CA VAL A 64 2.50 4.49 2.35
C VAL A 64 1.99 5.91 2.42
N PRO A 65 2.32 6.78 1.46
CA PRO A 65 1.70 8.10 1.38
C PRO A 65 0.18 7.95 1.48
N ASP A 66 -0.47 8.80 2.28
CA ASP A 66 -1.94 8.79 2.43
C ASP A 66 -2.64 8.82 1.06
N LYS A 67 -1.98 9.42 0.07
CA LYS A 67 -2.35 9.43 -1.34
C LYS A 67 -1.25 8.83 -2.22
N ILE A 68 -1.50 7.62 -2.72
CA ILE A 68 -0.69 7.00 -3.77
C ILE A 68 -1.21 7.50 -5.12
N ILE A 69 -0.33 8.08 -5.94
CA ILE A 69 -0.67 8.62 -7.26
C ILE A 69 0.15 7.87 -8.32
N PHE A 70 -0.48 6.92 -9.01
CA PHE A 70 0.13 6.22 -10.14
C PHE A 70 0.57 7.17 -11.24
N SER A 71 1.62 6.79 -11.97
CA SER A 71 2.08 7.53 -13.13
C SER A 71 0.93 7.76 -14.12
N LYS A 72 0.93 8.95 -14.75
CA LYS A 72 0.00 9.26 -15.85
C LYS A 72 0.41 8.58 -17.17
N ASP A 73 1.67 8.17 -17.28
CA ASP A 73 2.16 7.40 -18.41
C ASP A 73 1.68 5.93 -18.30
N PRO A 74 0.94 5.40 -19.29
CA PRO A 74 0.36 4.06 -19.20
C PRO A 74 1.39 2.93 -19.04
N ALA A 75 2.56 3.06 -19.68
CA ALA A 75 3.59 2.04 -19.59
C ALA A 75 4.21 2.00 -18.18
N ARG A 76 4.50 3.17 -17.61
CA ARG A 76 4.97 3.28 -16.22
C ARG A 76 3.91 2.84 -15.21
N LYS A 77 2.64 3.26 -15.38
CA LYS A 77 1.54 2.80 -14.50
C LYS A 77 1.46 1.27 -14.49
N LYS A 78 1.54 0.64 -15.66
CA LYS A 78 1.52 -0.83 -15.77
C LYS A 78 2.72 -1.46 -15.07
N ASP A 79 3.92 -0.89 -15.19
CA ASP A 79 5.09 -1.36 -14.47
C ASP A 79 4.93 -1.23 -12.94
N GLU A 80 4.47 -0.08 -12.46
CA GLU A 80 4.18 0.16 -11.04
C GLU A 80 3.18 -0.87 -10.48
N LEU A 81 2.09 -1.13 -11.21
CA LEU A 81 1.09 -2.13 -10.84
C LEU A 81 1.65 -3.55 -10.79
N ASN A 82 2.46 -3.92 -11.79
CA ASN A 82 3.12 -5.23 -11.83
C ASN A 82 4.12 -5.41 -10.67
N ARG A 83 4.80 -4.34 -10.25
CA ARG A 83 5.70 -4.37 -9.11
C ARG A 83 4.91 -4.54 -7.80
N PHE A 84 3.83 -3.79 -7.62
CA PHE A 84 2.93 -4.00 -6.47
C PHE A 84 2.30 -5.40 -6.45
N SER A 85 1.90 -5.98 -7.58
CA SER A 85 1.31 -7.33 -7.59
C SER A 85 2.32 -8.40 -7.14
N ARG A 86 3.60 -8.27 -7.52
CA ARG A 86 4.67 -9.15 -7.03
C ARG A 86 4.84 -9.05 -5.51
N LEU A 87 4.68 -7.87 -4.93
CA LEU A 87 4.78 -7.66 -3.48
C LEU A 87 3.70 -8.42 -2.69
N LEU A 88 2.58 -8.84 -3.30
CA LEU A 88 1.60 -9.74 -2.66
C LEU A 88 2.18 -11.12 -2.31
N ARG A 89 3.30 -11.50 -2.92
CA ARG A 89 4.02 -12.77 -2.64
C ARG A 89 5.29 -12.54 -1.82
N SER A 90 5.52 -11.31 -1.35
CA SER A 90 6.69 -10.98 -0.53
C SER A 90 6.69 -11.77 0.79
N LYS A 91 7.89 -12.11 1.26
CA LYS A 91 8.08 -12.67 2.61
C LYS A 91 7.73 -11.64 3.68
N ASP A 92 7.87 -10.35 3.39
CA ASP A 92 7.47 -9.28 4.29
C ASP A 92 5.94 -9.09 4.29
N TRP A 93 5.34 -9.32 5.46
CA TRP A 93 3.91 -9.13 5.66
C TRP A 93 3.49 -7.66 5.50
N LYS A 94 4.39 -6.70 5.78
CA LYS A 94 4.12 -5.28 5.57
C LYS A 94 3.96 -4.98 4.08
N ALA A 95 4.87 -5.46 3.26
CA ALA A 95 4.79 -5.32 1.80
C ALA A 95 3.48 -5.90 1.25
N ARG A 96 3.05 -7.08 1.71
CA ARG A 96 1.77 -7.69 1.29
C ARG A 96 0.55 -6.85 1.70
N ARG A 97 0.52 -6.30 2.92
CA ARG A 97 -0.55 -5.39 3.39
C ARG A 97 -0.61 -4.12 2.56
N ILE A 98 0.54 -3.55 2.23
CA ILE A 98 0.63 -2.34 1.43
C ILE A 98 0.12 -2.64 0.02
N ALA A 99 0.69 -3.63 -0.66
CA ALA A 99 0.32 -4.02 -2.02
C ALA A 99 -1.18 -4.26 -2.17
N SER A 100 -1.80 -5.06 -1.29
CA SER A 100 -3.24 -5.35 -1.31
C SER A 100 -4.13 -4.10 -1.19
N LYS A 101 -3.67 -3.07 -0.48
CA LYS A 101 -4.35 -1.77 -0.34
C LYS A 101 -4.10 -0.85 -1.53
N VAL A 102 -2.88 -0.84 -2.08
CA VAL A 102 -2.49 0.03 -3.20
C VAL A 102 -3.20 -0.36 -4.48
N LEU A 103 -3.20 -1.66 -4.80
CA LEU A 103 -3.72 -2.17 -6.07
C LEU A 103 -5.20 -1.82 -6.28
N GLY A 104 -6.03 -1.81 -5.22
CA GLY A 104 -7.43 -1.39 -5.32
C GLY A 104 -7.66 0.06 -5.70
N ARG A 105 -6.68 0.94 -5.47
CA ARG A 105 -6.77 2.37 -5.82
C ARG A 105 -6.46 2.66 -7.29
N SER A 106 -6.00 1.65 -8.03
CA SER A 106 -5.67 1.79 -9.45
C SER A 106 -6.90 1.87 -10.36
N ASP A 107 -8.06 1.40 -9.86
CA ASP A 107 -9.29 1.10 -10.60
C ASP A 107 -9.05 0.22 -11.84
N ASP A 108 -8.01 -0.63 -11.79
CA ASP A 108 -7.57 -1.47 -12.89
C ASP A 108 -8.11 -2.90 -12.74
N LEU A 109 -8.97 -3.31 -13.69
CA LEU A 109 -9.55 -4.65 -13.73
C LEU A 109 -8.49 -5.75 -13.90
N ASP A 110 -7.34 -5.44 -14.49
CA ASP A 110 -6.25 -6.42 -14.67
C ASP A 110 -5.64 -6.83 -13.33
N MET A 111 -5.86 -6.05 -12.26
CA MET A 111 -5.37 -6.36 -10.90
C MET A 111 -6.33 -7.25 -10.10
N VAL A 112 -7.54 -7.53 -10.60
CA VAL A 112 -8.54 -8.35 -9.91
C VAL A 112 -8.02 -9.75 -9.58
N PRO A 113 -7.38 -10.50 -10.50
CA PRO A 113 -6.88 -11.84 -10.19
C PRO A 113 -5.84 -11.85 -9.06
N GLU A 114 -4.97 -10.83 -9.02
CA GLU A 114 -3.95 -10.68 -7.98
C GLU A 114 -4.57 -10.35 -6.62
N LEU A 115 -5.62 -9.52 -6.60
CA LEU A 115 -6.38 -9.24 -5.38
C LEU A 115 -7.18 -10.47 -4.91
N ILE A 116 -7.73 -11.28 -5.82
CA ILE A 116 -8.37 -12.56 -5.48
C ILE A 116 -7.35 -13.52 -4.86
N TYR A 117 -6.13 -13.59 -5.39
CA TYR A 117 -5.06 -14.36 -4.77
C TYR A 117 -4.75 -13.86 -3.35
N ALA A 118 -4.68 -12.54 -3.14
CA ALA A 118 -4.41 -11.93 -1.84
C ALA A 118 -5.44 -12.27 -0.75
N LEU A 119 -6.66 -12.71 -1.10
CA LEU A 119 -7.65 -13.22 -0.15
C LEU A 119 -7.24 -14.55 0.51
N SER A 120 -6.26 -15.27 -0.04
CA SER A 120 -5.71 -16.49 0.56
C SER A 120 -4.61 -16.22 1.59
N ASP A 121 -4.25 -14.96 1.86
CA ASP A 121 -3.15 -14.64 2.76
C ASP A 121 -3.44 -15.11 4.19
N ARG A 122 -2.38 -15.54 4.87
CA ARG A 122 -2.44 -15.91 6.30
C ARG A 122 -2.71 -14.70 7.20
N ASP A 123 -2.37 -13.51 6.74
CA ASP A 123 -2.58 -12.26 7.44
C ASP A 123 -3.97 -11.70 7.13
N SER A 124 -4.84 -11.69 8.15
CA SER A 124 -6.22 -11.18 8.04
C SER A 124 -6.30 -9.73 7.53
N VAL A 125 -5.27 -8.91 7.73
CA VAL A 125 -5.26 -7.53 7.23
C VAL A 125 -5.09 -7.50 5.72
N VAL A 126 -4.28 -8.40 5.14
CA VAL A 126 -4.14 -8.54 3.69
C VAL A 126 -5.47 -8.96 3.07
N ASN A 127 -6.16 -9.94 3.68
CA ASN A 127 -7.48 -10.39 3.24
C ASN A 127 -8.50 -9.24 3.23
N ARG A 128 -8.54 -8.42 4.29
CA ARG A 128 -9.45 -7.27 4.39
C ARG A 128 -9.12 -6.15 3.42
N ASN A 129 -7.84 -5.89 3.18
CA ASN A 129 -7.40 -4.93 2.18
C ASN A 129 -7.81 -5.41 0.78
N ALA A 130 -7.58 -6.68 0.47
CA ALA A 130 -7.97 -7.29 -0.80
C ALA A 130 -9.50 -7.23 -1.03
N GLU A 131 -10.29 -7.62 -0.03
CA GLU A 131 -11.75 -7.52 -0.07
C GLU A 131 -12.22 -6.07 -0.32
N THR A 132 -11.62 -5.11 0.39
CA THR A 132 -11.95 -3.69 0.21
C THR A 132 -11.59 -3.20 -1.19
N SER A 133 -10.40 -3.57 -1.68
CA SER A 133 -9.92 -3.24 -3.02
C SER A 133 -10.82 -3.81 -4.12
N LEU A 134 -11.24 -5.08 -3.98
CA LEU A 134 -12.16 -5.72 -4.93
C LEU A 134 -13.51 -5.01 -4.97
N ARG A 135 -14.05 -4.61 -3.81
CA ARG A 135 -15.31 -3.83 -3.73
C ARG A 135 -15.22 -2.47 -4.39
N LEU A 136 -14.06 -1.81 -4.28
CA LEU A 136 -13.81 -0.52 -4.94
C LEU A 136 -13.82 -0.69 -6.46
N ILE A 137 -13.02 -1.63 -6.99
CA ILE A 137 -12.92 -1.90 -8.43
C ILE A 137 -14.28 -2.37 -8.99
N SER A 138 -14.96 -3.26 -8.27
CA SER A 138 -16.26 -3.81 -8.71
C SER A 138 -17.43 -2.86 -8.50
N ARG A 139 -17.22 -1.75 -7.77
CA ARG A 139 -18.26 -0.83 -7.27
C ARG A 139 -19.37 -1.52 -6.46
N LYS A 140 -19.09 -2.70 -5.86
CA LYS A 140 -20.03 -3.45 -5.00
C LYS A 140 -19.75 -3.16 -3.54
N LEU A 141 -20.02 -1.91 -3.14
CA LEU A 141 -19.69 -1.38 -1.80
C LEU A 141 -20.57 -1.94 -0.68
N ASP A 142 -21.52 -2.80 -0.96
CA ASP A 142 -22.40 -3.45 0.01
C ASP A 142 -22.01 -4.92 0.25
N LYS A 143 -21.36 -5.56 -0.73
CA LYS A 143 -20.93 -6.96 -0.62
C LYS A 143 -19.64 -7.07 0.15
N TYR A 144 -19.64 -7.86 1.22
CA TYR A 144 -18.45 -8.14 2.02
C TYR A 144 -18.43 -9.64 2.35
N HIS A 145 -17.44 -10.36 1.85
CA HIS A 145 -17.45 -11.83 1.85
C HIS A 145 -16.63 -12.48 2.99
N ILE A 146 -15.83 -11.70 3.71
CA ILE A 146 -15.04 -12.14 4.88
C ILE A 146 -15.49 -11.42 6.17
N PRO A 147 -15.08 -11.84 7.38
CA PRO A 147 -15.37 -11.10 8.61
C PRO A 147 -14.64 -9.75 8.71
N LYS A 148 -15.35 -8.69 9.09
CA LYS A 148 -14.77 -7.34 9.31
C LYS A 148 -13.82 -7.28 10.51
N GLU A 149 -14.08 -8.11 11.51
CA GLU A 149 -13.34 -8.17 12.77
C GLU A 149 -13.02 -9.63 13.12
N GLY A 150 -12.11 -9.84 14.09
CA GLY A 150 -11.71 -11.17 14.53
C GLY A 150 -10.77 -11.91 13.56
N GLY A 151 -10.76 -13.24 13.64
CA GLY A 151 -10.00 -14.08 12.71
C GLY A 151 -10.72 -14.28 11.38
N VAL A 152 -9.96 -14.41 10.29
CA VAL A 152 -10.50 -14.85 8.99
C VAL A 152 -10.18 -16.34 8.84
N THR A 153 -11.20 -17.17 8.75
CA THR A 153 -11.05 -18.62 8.63
C THR A 153 -10.70 -19.03 7.20
N GLU A 154 -10.25 -20.28 7.01
CA GLU A 154 -10.04 -20.83 5.67
C GLU A 154 -11.34 -20.86 4.84
N GLN A 155 -12.47 -21.17 5.47
CA GLN A 155 -13.76 -21.17 4.80
C GLN A 155 -14.17 -19.77 4.33
N ASP A 156 -13.86 -18.73 5.12
CA ASP A 156 -14.08 -17.33 4.71
C ASP A 156 -13.26 -16.98 3.48
N ARG A 157 -11.98 -17.38 3.43
CA ARG A 157 -11.08 -17.13 2.30
C ARG A 157 -11.59 -17.81 1.03
N ILE A 158 -11.90 -19.10 1.11
CA ILE A 158 -12.43 -19.89 -0.03
C ILE A 158 -13.73 -19.28 -0.55
N LYS A 159 -14.66 -18.93 0.36
CA LYS A 159 -15.93 -18.30 -0.01
C LYS A 159 -15.68 -16.98 -0.73
N ALA A 160 -14.87 -16.08 -0.17
CA ALA A 160 -14.60 -14.79 -0.78
C ALA A 160 -13.94 -14.93 -2.16
N GLN A 161 -12.94 -15.81 -2.29
CA GLN A 161 -12.31 -16.09 -3.58
C GLN A 161 -13.32 -16.58 -4.61
N ARG A 162 -14.21 -17.50 -4.22
CA ARG A 162 -15.25 -18.00 -5.12
C ARG A 162 -16.20 -16.89 -5.58
N GLU A 163 -16.73 -16.08 -4.66
CA GLU A 163 -17.67 -15.01 -5.02
C GLU A 163 -17.03 -13.96 -5.96
N TRP A 164 -15.78 -13.59 -5.72
CA TRP A 164 -15.05 -12.66 -6.59
C TRP A 164 -14.64 -13.27 -7.93
N LYS A 165 -14.26 -14.55 -7.96
CA LYS A 165 -14.03 -15.28 -9.22
C LYS A 165 -15.30 -15.33 -10.06
N THR A 166 -16.43 -15.67 -9.46
CA THR A 166 -17.74 -15.67 -10.15
C THR A 166 -18.03 -14.32 -10.78
N TRP A 167 -17.95 -13.24 -9.98
CA TRP A 167 -18.17 -11.89 -10.51
C TRP A 167 -17.18 -11.51 -11.62
N PHE A 168 -15.90 -11.84 -11.47
CA PHE A 168 -14.92 -11.50 -12.49
C PHE A 168 -15.17 -12.25 -13.81
N LEU A 169 -15.57 -13.52 -13.73
CA LEU A 169 -15.91 -14.33 -14.90
C LEU A 169 -17.20 -13.85 -15.60
N GLU A 170 -18.13 -13.20 -14.89
CA GLU A 170 -19.27 -12.50 -15.54
C GLU A 170 -18.78 -11.37 -16.47
N LEU A 171 -17.65 -10.72 -16.14
CA LEU A 171 -17.06 -9.62 -16.93
C LEU A 171 -16.01 -10.10 -17.94
N ARG A 172 -15.33 -11.21 -17.64
CA ARG A 172 -14.24 -11.81 -18.43
C ARG A 172 -14.46 -13.34 -18.53
N PRO A 173 -15.43 -13.81 -19.32
CA PRO A 173 -15.75 -15.24 -19.40
C PRO A 173 -14.59 -16.13 -19.88
N ASP A 174 -13.71 -15.57 -20.72
CA ASP A 174 -12.57 -16.27 -21.29
C ASP A 174 -11.33 -16.29 -20.35
N TYR A 175 -11.42 -15.64 -19.18
CA TYR A 175 -10.30 -15.62 -18.24
C TYR A 175 -10.13 -16.96 -17.54
N ILE A 176 -8.91 -17.50 -17.56
CA ILE A 176 -8.57 -18.75 -16.89
C ILE A 176 -7.75 -18.43 -15.64
N PHE A 177 -8.30 -18.75 -14.47
CA PHE A 177 -7.54 -18.70 -13.22
C PHE A 177 -6.58 -19.89 -13.17
N VAL A 178 -5.29 -19.60 -12.98
CA VAL A 178 -4.28 -20.62 -12.69
C VAL A 178 -4.29 -20.88 -11.19
N GLU A 179 -4.31 -22.15 -10.80
CA GLU A 179 -4.26 -22.60 -9.39
C GLU A 179 -2.86 -22.46 -8.78
#